data_AF-A0A3S4K020-F1
#
_entry.id   AF-A0A3S4K020-F1
#
_cell.length_a   1.000
_cell.length_b   1.000
_cell.length_c   1.000
_cell.angle_alpha   90.00
_cell.angle_beta   90.00
_cell.angle_gamma   90.00
#
_symmetry.space_group_name_H-M   'P 1'
#
loop_
_entity.id
_entity.type
_entity.pdbx_description
1 polymer ?
#
loop_
_entity_poly.entity_id
_entity_poly.type
_entity_poly.pdbx_seq_one_letter_code
_entity_poly.pdbx_strand_id
1 'polypeptide(L)'
;MTALFTPGHLPGSTSWRVTLRNGKTLIYADSLATPDYLLINNKNYPDLVTDIQSSFKTLAAQHVDIFIANKGDRFGLLEKRQQLRNGDTQAFFDSNGLQQYVERSRQRFITQLTAQQP
;
A
#
# COMPACT_ATOMS: atom_id res chain seq x y z
N MET A 1 7.82 1.26 16.79
CA MET A 1 7.38 0.97 15.41
C MET A 1 6.78 -0.42 15.38
N THR A 2 5.94 -0.72 14.40
CA THR A 2 5.29 -2.01 14.23
C THR A 2 5.49 -2.47 12.79
N ALA A 3 6.06 -3.66 12.62
CA ALA A 3 6.09 -4.34 11.33
C ALA A 3 4.70 -4.95 11.07
N LEU A 4 4.15 -4.67 9.89
CA LEU A 4 2.91 -5.25 9.40
C LEU A 4 3.28 -6.18 8.25
N PHE A 5 3.03 -7.48 8.44
CA PHE A 5 3.26 -8.46 7.38
C PHE A 5 2.24 -8.22 6.27
N THR A 6 2.72 -7.86 5.08
CA THR A 6 1.89 -7.52 3.92
C THR A 6 2.44 -8.21 2.66
N PRO A 7 2.35 -9.56 2.60
CA PRO A 7 2.85 -10.35 1.47
C PRO A 7 2.04 -10.16 0.18
N GLY A 8 2.51 -10.75 -0.91
CA GLY A 8 1.81 -10.80 -2.20
C GLY A 8 2.57 -10.13 -3.35
N HIS A 9 3.04 -8.88 -3.18
CA HIS A 9 4.00 -8.33 -4.14
C HIS A 9 5.32 -9.12 -4.08
N LEU A 10 5.80 -9.36 -2.87
CA LEU A 10 6.84 -10.35 -2.57
C LEU A 10 6.39 -11.19 -1.35
N PRO A 11 6.85 -12.43 -1.20
CA PRO A 11 6.51 -13.28 -0.05
C PRO A 11 6.85 -12.67 1.32
N GLY A 12 7.91 -11.87 1.38
CA GLY A 12 8.38 -11.21 2.60
C GLY A 12 8.01 -9.72 2.71
N SER A 13 7.13 -9.21 1.83
CA SER A 13 6.79 -7.78 1.82
C SER A 13 6.25 -7.32 3.18
N THR A 14 6.76 -6.18 3.63
CA THR A 14 6.54 -5.68 5.00
C THR A 14 6.27 -4.18 4.98
N SER A 15 5.10 -3.81 5.47
CA SER A 15 4.73 -2.41 5.71
C SER A 15 5.10 -2.01 7.15
N TRP A 16 5.33 -0.72 7.39
CA TRP A 16 5.79 -0.23 8.69
C TRP A 16 4.89 0.88 9.22
N ARG A 17 4.33 0.67 10.41
CA ARG A 17 3.59 1.71 11.15
C ARG A 17 4.50 2.30 12.23
N VAL A 18 4.54 3.62 12.30
CA VAL A 18 5.40 4.36 13.24
C VAL A 18 4.56 5.41 13.96
N THR A 19 4.59 5.38 15.30
CA THR A 19 4.13 6.52 16.12
C THR A 19 5.28 7.51 16.25
N LEU A 20 5.04 8.74 15.81
CA LEU A 20 5.99 9.85 15.85
C LEU A 20 6.00 10.49 17.25
N ARG A 21 7.02 11.31 17.53
CA ARG A 21 7.19 12.00 18.83
C ARG A 21 6.00 12.90 19.21
N ASN A 22 5.29 13.44 18.22
CA ASN A 22 4.11 14.28 18.41
C ASN A 22 2.79 13.48 18.54
N GLY A 23 2.87 12.16 18.74
CA GLY A 23 1.70 11.28 18.87
C GLY A 23 1.02 10.92 17.54
N LYS A 24 1.43 11.52 16.42
CA LYS A 24 0.90 11.22 15.09
C LYS A 24 1.41 9.87 14.59
N THR A 25 0.66 9.27 13.69
CA THR A 25 0.94 7.95 13.13
C THR A 25 1.28 8.05 11.66
N LEU A 26 2.41 7.47 11.27
CA LEU A 26 2.86 7.34 9.90
C LEU A 26 2.78 5.87 9.49
N ILE A 27 2.39 5.61 8.25
CA ILE A 27 2.62 4.32 7.61
C ILE A 27 3.51 4.47 6.38
N TYR A 28 4.48 3.58 6.28
CA TYR A 28 5.05 3.18 5.00
C TYR A 28 4.33 1.92 4.55
N ALA A 29 3.53 2.03 3.50
CA ALA A 29 2.93 0.86 2.85
C ALA A 29 3.91 0.30 1.80
N ASP A 30 4.29 -0.95 1.96
CA ASP A 30 4.98 -1.67 0.90
C ASP A 30 4.02 -1.93 -0.28
N SER A 31 4.54 -2.47 -1.36
CA SER A 31 3.81 -2.63 -2.61
C SER A 31 2.63 -3.59 -2.49
N LEU A 32 1.48 -3.14 -2.96
CA LEU A 32 0.27 -3.95 -3.20
C LEU A 32 0.07 -4.32 -4.69
N ALA A 33 1.05 -4.06 -5.55
CA ALA A 33 0.92 -4.31 -6.99
C ALA A 33 1.42 -5.71 -7.36
N THR A 34 0.81 -6.32 -8.37
CA THR A 34 1.18 -7.66 -8.90
C THR A 34 1.43 -7.56 -10.41
N PRO A 35 2.37 -6.72 -10.88
CA PRO A 35 2.50 -6.40 -12.31
C PRO A 35 2.84 -7.65 -13.12
N ASP A 36 1.96 -8.00 -14.06
CA ASP A 36 2.12 -9.13 -14.99
C ASP A 36 2.35 -10.49 -14.31
N TYR A 37 2.02 -10.60 -13.02
CA TYR A 37 2.13 -11.85 -12.28
C TYR A 37 1.08 -12.84 -12.79
N LEU A 38 1.49 -14.10 -12.88
CA LEU A 38 0.55 -15.22 -12.97
C LEU A 38 -0.16 -15.32 -11.62
N LEU A 39 -1.48 -15.09 -11.61
CA LEU A 39 -2.31 -15.13 -10.41
C LEU A 39 -3.02 -16.49 -10.27
N ILE A 40 -3.24 -17.19 -11.38
CA ILE A 40 -3.84 -18.53 -11.41
C ILE A 40 -2.76 -19.57 -11.68
N ASN A 41 -2.71 -20.63 -10.86
CA ASN A 41 -1.74 -21.73 -10.99
C ASN A 41 -0.27 -21.29 -10.97
N ASN A 42 0.06 -20.25 -10.19
CA ASN A 42 1.44 -19.81 -10.01
C ASN A 42 2.24 -20.83 -9.18
N LYS A 43 3.08 -21.62 -9.86
CA LYS A 43 3.89 -22.65 -9.19
C LYS A 43 5.02 -22.09 -8.31
N ASN A 44 5.50 -20.89 -8.61
CA ASN A 44 6.59 -20.26 -7.85
C ASN A 44 6.09 -19.58 -6.58
N TYR A 45 4.82 -19.16 -6.58
CA TYR A 45 4.18 -18.54 -5.43
C TYR A 45 2.69 -18.93 -5.37
N PRO A 46 2.37 -20.17 -4.91
CA PRO A 46 1.01 -20.69 -4.91
C PRO A 46 0.02 -19.87 -4.07
N ASP A 47 0.49 -19.28 -2.97
CA ASP A 47 -0.33 -18.55 -2.01
C ASP A 47 -0.54 -17.06 -2.35
N LEU A 48 0.02 -16.59 -3.47
CA LEU A 48 0.06 -15.16 -3.85
C LEU A 48 -1.30 -14.47 -3.75
N VAL A 49 -2.37 -15.10 -4.26
CA VAL A 49 -3.73 -14.53 -4.23
C VAL A 49 -4.23 -14.37 -2.80
N THR A 50 -4.05 -15.40 -1.96
CA THR A 50 -4.44 -15.35 -0.55
C THR A 50 -3.64 -14.28 0.20
N ASP A 51 -2.33 -14.23 -0.06
CA ASP A 51 -1.40 -13.31 0.58
C ASP A 51 -1.71 -11.85 0.26
N ILE A 52 -1.87 -11.50 -1.02
CA ILE A 52 -2.18 -10.12 -1.41
C ILE A 52 -3.57 -9.68 -0.90
N GLN A 53 -4.54 -10.61 -0.86
CA GLN A 53 -5.85 -10.34 -0.26
C GLN A 53 -5.76 -10.09 1.25
N SER A 54 -4.91 -10.83 1.96
CA SER A 54 -4.63 -10.57 3.37
C SER A 54 -4.00 -9.18 3.58
N SER A 55 -3.09 -8.78 2.69
CA SER A 55 -2.43 -7.47 2.72
C SER A 55 -3.39 -6.31 2.53
N PHE A 56 -4.38 -6.45 1.64
CA PHE A 56 -5.46 -5.46 1.51
C PHE A 56 -6.21 -5.28 2.83
N LYS A 57 -6.58 -6.38 3.50
CA LYS A 57 -7.29 -6.33 4.79
C LYS A 57 -6.43 -5.71 5.89
N THR A 58 -5.17 -6.13 6.00
CA THR A 58 -4.21 -5.63 7.00
C THR A 58 -4.04 -4.12 6.89
N LEU A 59 -3.83 -3.60 5.67
CA LEU A 59 -3.65 -2.17 5.44
C LEU A 59 -4.96 -1.38 5.54
N ALA A 60 -6.11 -1.91 5.08
CA ALA A 60 -7.41 -1.27 5.23
C ALA A 60 -7.82 -1.09 6.70
N ALA A 61 -7.36 -1.97 7.61
CA ALA A 61 -7.63 -1.83 9.04
C ALA A 61 -6.84 -0.69 9.71
N GLN A 62 -5.82 -0.13 9.05
CA GLN A 62 -5.00 0.92 9.64
C GLN A 62 -5.64 2.29 9.47
N HIS A 63 -5.62 3.06 10.55
CA HIS A 63 -5.94 4.48 10.56
C HIS A 63 -4.65 5.23 10.91
N VAL A 64 -4.22 6.11 10.01
CA VAL A 64 -2.97 6.84 10.15
C VAL A 64 -3.11 8.31 9.76
N ASP A 65 -2.24 9.16 10.28
CA ASP A 65 -2.21 10.58 9.94
C ASP A 65 -1.41 10.84 8.66
N ILE A 66 -0.32 10.09 8.44
CA ILE A 66 0.60 10.27 7.31
C ILE A 66 0.72 8.97 6.52
N PHE A 67 0.50 9.03 5.22
CA PHE A 67 0.64 7.92 4.30
C PHE A 67 1.78 8.16 3.30
N ILE A 68 2.72 7.22 3.25
CA ILE A 68 3.71 7.07 2.18
C ILE A 68 3.74 5.62 1.69
N ALA A 69 4.29 5.41 0.50
CA ALA A 69 4.46 4.09 -0.09
C ALA A 69 5.83 3.93 -0.76
N ASN A 70 6.14 2.71 -1.19
CA ASN A 70 7.40 2.37 -1.85
C ASN A 70 7.70 3.15 -3.16
N LYS A 71 6.69 3.73 -3.82
CA LYS A 71 6.86 4.62 -4.99
C LYS A 71 6.09 5.92 -4.81
N GLY A 72 6.72 7.03 -5.21
CA GLY A 72 6.22 8.40 -4.99
C GLY A 72 4.85 8.70 -5.59
N ASP A 73 4.59 8.18 -6.78
CA ASP A 73 3.31 8.33 -7.51
C ASP A 73 2.12 7.75 -6.74
N ARG A 74 2.34 6.72 -5.92
CA ARG A 74 1.27 6.03 -5.19
C ARG A 74 0.64 6.88 -4.08
N PHE A 75 1.35 7.91 -3.62
CA PHE A 75 0.91 8.79 -2.53
C PHE A 75 1.03 10.28 -2.89
N GLY A 76 1.21 10.63 -4.16
CA GLY A 76 1.26 12.03 -4.62
C GLY A 76 2.51 12.79 -4.17
N LEU A 77 3.69 12.15 -4.19
CA LEU A 77 4.93 12.73 -3.67
C LEU A 77 5.27 14.08 -4.31
N LEU A 78 5.06 14.25 -5.62
CA LEU A 78 5.45 15.48 -6.31
C LEU A 78 4.57 16.66 -5.86
N GLU A 79 3.27 16.44 -5.77
CA GLU A 79 2.28 17.41 -5.32
C GLU A 79 2.52 17.78 -3.85
N LYS A 80 2.67 16.78 -2.97
CA LYS A 80 2.96 16.99 -1.54
C LYS A 80 4.28 17.75 -1.34
N ARG A 81 5.31 17.44 -2.12
CA ARG A 81 6.58 18.18 -2.09
C ARG A 81 6.42 19.63 -2.55
N GLN A 82 5.57 19.89 -3.54
CA GLN A 82 5.30 21.26 -3.98
C GLN A 82 4.54 22.06 -2.92
N GLN A 83 3.50 21.48 -2.30
CA GLN A 83 2.77 22.09 -1.19
C GLN A 83 3.70 22.42 -0.02
N LEU A 84 4.59 21.50 0.34
CA LEU A 84 5.59 21.73 1.38
C LEU A 84 6.54 22.89 1.02
N ARG A 85 7.02 22.97 -0.23
CA ARG A 85 7.82 24.12 -0.72
C ARG A 85 7.07 25.44 -0.65
N ASN A 86 5.75 25.41 -0.78
CA ASN A 86 4.88 26.58 -0.67
C ASN A 86 4.53 26.96 0.78
N GLY A 87 5.09 26.24 1.78
CA GLY A 87 4.92 26.54 3.20
C GLY A 87 3.88 25.70 3.93
N ASP A 88 3.21 24.75 3.25
CA ASP A 88 2.29 23.84 3.91
C ASP A 88 3.05 22.75 4.70
N THR A 89 3.22 22.99 6.00
CA THR A 89 3.85 22.05 6.92
C THR A 89 3.06 20.76 7.14
N GLN A 90 1.80 20.70 6.69
CA GLN A 90 0.92 19.55 6.80
C GLN A 90 0.74 18.80 5.46
N ALA A 91 1.50 19.14 4.41
CA ALA A 91 1.34 18.57 3.07
C ALA A 91 1.35 17.02 3.00
N PHE A 92 1.98 16.34 3.96
CA PHE A 92 2.03 14.87 4.02
C PHE A 92 0.93 14.24 4.89
N PHE A 93 0.15 15.04 5.63
CA PHE A 93 -1.01 14.56 6.35
C PHE A 93 -2.11 14.19 5.35
N ASP A 94 -2.46 12.92 5.35
CA ASP A 94 -3.31 12.31 4.35
C ASP A 94 -3.99 11.08 4.96
N SER A 95 -4.98 11.34 5.80
CA SER A 95 -5.71 10.31 6.55
C SER A 95 -6.51 9.35 5.66
N ASN A 96 -6.79 9.77 4.42
CA ASN A 96 -7.54 8.97 3.44
C ASN A 96 -6.63 8.25 2.44
N GLY A 97 -5.39 8.70 2.26
CA GLY A 97 -4.50 8.24 1.21
C GLY A 97 -4.22 6.73 1.25
N LEU A 98 -4.06 6.16 2.45
CA LEU A 98 -3.87 4.71 2.60
C LEU A 98 -5.10 3.94 2.10
N GLN A 99 -6.30 4.35 2.50
CA GLN A 99 -7.54 3.68 2.11
C GLN A 99 -7.77 3.76 0.60
N GLN A 100 -7.50 4.93 0.01
CA GLN A 100 -7.56 5.09 -1.43
C GLN A 100 -6.50 4.24 -2.16
N TYR A 101 -5.29 4.12 -1.62
CA TYR A 101 -4.26 3.26 -2.18
C TYR A 101 -4.64 1.79 -2.14
N VAL A 102 -5.19 1.31 -1.02
CA VAL A 102 -5.68 -0.06 -0.87
C VAL A 102 -6.79 -0.34 -1.87
N GLU A 103 -7.80 0.53 -1.98
CA GLU A 103 -8.93 0.29 -2.88
C GLU A 103 -8.51 0.31 -4.35
N ARG A 104 -7.68 1.27 -4.77
CA ARG A 104 -7.15 1.29 -6.15
C ARG A 104 -6.33 0.03 -6.46
N SER A 105 -5.51 -0.43 -5.51
CA SER A 105 -4.72 -1.64 -5.68
C SER A 105 -5.61 -2.88 -5.77
N ARG A 106 -6.65 -2.97 -4.92
CA ARG A 106 -7.63 -4.06 -4.92
C ARG A 106 -8.39 -4.14 -6.23
N GLN A 107 -8.85 -3.01 -6.76
CA GLN A 107 -9.56 -2.96 -8.06
C GLN A 107 -8.67 -3.44 -9.20
N ARG A 108 -7.42 -2.95 -9.28
CA ARG A 108 -6.45 -3.39 -10.30
C ARG A 108 -6.17 -4.90 -10.20
N PHE A 109 -6.01 -5.41 -8.98
CA PHE A 109 -5.81 -6.83 -8.75
C PHE A 109 -7.00 -7.66 -9.22
N ILE A 110 -8.24 -7.24 -8.91
CA ILE A 110 -9.46 -7.93 -9.37
C ILE A 110 -9.52 -7.92 -10.90
N THR A 111 -9.28 -6.78 -11.55
CA THR A 111 -9.24 -6.70 -13.02
C THR A 111 -8.23 -7.69 -13.61
N GLN A 112 -7.02 -7.76 -13.04
CA GLN A 112 -5.99 -8.69 -13.49
C GLN A 112 -6.40 -10.15 -13.28
N LEU A 113 -6.96 -10.48 -12.11
CA LEU A 113 -7.38 -11.84 -11.78
C LEU A 113 -8.48 -12.31 -12.73
N THR A 114 -9.48 -11.48 -12.97
CA THR A 114 -10.57 -11.77 -13.91
C THR A 114 -10.06 -11.93 -15.34
N ALA A 115 -9.10 -11.12 -15.79
CA ALA A 115 -8.51 -11.25 -17.12
C ALA A 115 -7.72 -12.56 -17.33
N GLN A 116 -7.34 -13.26 -16.26
CA GLN A 116 -6.68 -14.57 -16.33
C GLN A 116 -7.64 -15.74 -16.18
N GLN A 117 -8.90 -15.50 -15.78
CA GLN A 117 -9.91 -16.53 -15.71
C GLN A 117 -10.33 -16.95 -17.14
N PRO A 118 -10.57 -18.25 -17.38
CA PRO A 118 -10.99 -18.76 -18.67
C PRO A 118 -12.40 -18.31 -19.06
#